data_AF-A0A2S8NWA4-F1
#
_entry.id   AF-A0A2S8NWA4-F1
#
_cell.length_a   1.000
_cell.length_b   1.000
_cell.length_c   1.000
_cell.angle_alpha   90.00
_cell.angle_beta   90.00
_cell.angle_gamma   90.00
#
_symmetry.space_group_name_H-M   'P 1'
#
loop_
_entity.id
_entity.type
_entity.pdbx_description
1 polymer ?
#
loop_
_entity_poly.entity_id
_entity_poly.type
_entity_poly.pdbx_seq_one_letter_code
_entity_poly.pdbx_strand_id
1 'polypeptide(L)'
;MNMLWALLAMAFGSFGVAPIVADQGNPQFQSLTNSFNTAIIQSQKDQVVIDADNPPAKMDPQPDAPVVKGIYVTAYSAGGARMKELLELTDNTELNAMVIDIKDDLGYITYHTENKALQKMG
;
A
#
# COMPACT_ATOMS: atom_id res chain seq x y z
N MET A 1 -20.57 -26.41 37.85
CA MET A 1 -19.28 -27.12 37.76
C MET A 1 -18.90 -27.24 36.28
N ASN A 2 -18.61 -26.12 35.59
CA ASN A 2 -18.46 -26.13 34.12
C ASN A 2 -17.36 -25.17 33.60
N MET A 3 -16.83 -24.28 34.44
CA MET A 3 -15.85 -23.29 33.99
C MET A 3 -14.43 -23.86 33.89
N LEU A 4 -14.10 -24.84 34.75
CA LEU A 4 -12.79 -25.49 34.76
C LEU A 4 -12.57 -26.38 33.52
N TRP A 5 -13.62 -27.08 33.08
CA TRP A 5 -13.59 -27.90 31.86
C TRP A 5 -13.51 -27.06 30.58
N ALA A 6 -14.15 -25.88 30.55
CA ALA A 6 -14.05 -24.96 29.42
C ALA A 6 -12.62 -24.40 29.25
N LEU A 7 -11.95 -24.11 30.37
CA LEU A 7 -10.58 -23.59 30.37
C LEU A 7 -9.57 -24.69 29.98
N LEU A 8 -9.83 -25.94 30.37
CA LEU A 8 -9.04 -27.10 29.95
C LEU A 8 -9.21 -27.42 28.46
N ALA A 9 -10.41 -27.27 27.89
CA ALA A 9 -10.66 -27.48 26.47
C ALA A 9 -9.94 -26.45 25.58
N MET A 10 -9.81 -25.19 26.03
CA MET A 10 -9.01 -24.18 25.32
C MET A 10 -7.51 -24.48 25.32
N ALA A 11 -6.98 -25.15 26.36
CA ALA A 11 -5.56 -25.48 26.46
C ALA A 11 -5.12 -26.61 25.51
N PHE A 12 -6.05 -27.45 25.03
CA PHE A 12 -5.75 -28.57 24.14
C PHE A 12 -6.16 -28.35 22.67
N GLY A 13 -6.86 -27.26 22.33
CA GLY A 13 -7.31 -26.98 20.97
C GLY A 13 -6.24 -26.47 20.00
N SER A 14 -5.00 -26.27 20.44
CA SER A 14 -3.96 -25.59 19.68
C SER A 14 -2.95 -26.52 19.02
N PHE A 15 -3.37 -27.56 18.28
CA PHE A 15 -2.53 -28.23 17.27
C PHE A 15 -3.39 -28.79 16.14
N GLY A 16 -3.87 -27.89 15.28
CA GLY A 16 -4.57 -28.26 14.05
C GLY A 16 -4.87 -27.03 13.23
N VAL A 17 -4.02 -26.75 12.24
CA VAL A 17 -4.27 -25.72 11.23
C VAL A 17 -5.45 -26.18 10.40
N ALA A 18 -6.65 -25.69 10.72
CA ALA A 18 -7.79 -25.69 9.82
C ALA A 18 -8.12 -24.22 9.47
N PRO A 19 -8.46 -23.91 8.22
CA PRO A 19 -8.88 -22.57 7.86
C PRO A 19 -10.20 -22.28 8.58
N ILE A 20 -10.21 -21.29 9.47
CA ILE A 20 -11.44 -20.83 10.11
C ILE A 20 -12.22 -20.04 9.05
N VAL A 21 -13.25 -20.70 8.51
CA VAL A 21 -14.29 -20.09 7.69
C VAL A 21 -14.96 -19.00 8.52
N ALA A 22 -15.07 -17.80 7.95
CA ALA A 22 -15.68 -16.64 8.57
C ALA A 22 -17.16 -16.92 8.88
N ASP A 23 -17.49 -17.10 10.15
CA ASP A 23 -18.88 -17.13 10.64
C ASP A 23 -19.40 -15.69 10.77
N GLN A 24 -20.33 -15.32 9.90
CA GLN A 24 -20.90 -13.96 9.75
C GLN A 24 -21.92 -13.60 10.84
N GLY A 25 -21.69 -13.99 12.10
CA GLY A 25 -22.72 -13.94 13.14
C GLY A 25 -22.59 -12.86 14.20
N ASN A 26 -21.40 -12.31 14.48
CA ASN A 26 -21.22 -11.50 15.69
C ASN A 26 -20.19 -10.36 15.54
N PRO A 27 -20.62 -9.08 15.45
CA PRO A 27 -19.75 -7.94 15.13
C PRO A 27 -18.66 -7.69 16.19
N GLN A 28 -18.89 -8.10 17.42
CA GLN A 28 -17.90 -7.97 18.52
C GLN A 28 -16.75 -8.98 18.39
N PHE A 29 -17.02 -10.16 17.80
CA PHE A 29 -16.01 -11.16 17.52
C PHE A 29 -15.15 -10.75 16.31
N GLN A 30 -15.77 -10.09 15.34
CA GLN A 30 -15.10 -9.56 14.15
C GLN A 30 -14.14 -8.41 14.48
N SER A 31 -14.50 -7.53 15.44
CA SER A 31 -13.58 -6.50 15.93
C SER A 31 -12.38 -7.11 16.68
N LEU A 32 -12.61 -8.19 17.44
CA LEU A 32 -11.52 -8.89 18.14
C LEU A 32 -10.60 -9.58 17.13
N THR A 33 -11.12 -10.30 16.14
CA THR A 33 -10.28 -10.95 15.11
C THR A 33 -9.47 -9.96 14.29
N ASN A 34 -10.04 -8.80 13.94
CA ASN A 34 -9.30 -7.76 13.23
C ASN A 34 -8.19 -7.17 14.10
N SER A 35 -8.46 -6.95 15.40
CA SER A 35 -7.45 -6.48 16.35
C SER A 35 -6.29 -7.46 16.51
N PHE A 36 -6.58 -8.76 16.59
CA PHE A 36 -5.56 -9.81 16.67
C PHE A 36 -4.74 -9.92 15.38
N ASN A 37 -5.39 -9.86 14.21
CA ASN A 37 -4.69 -9.90 12.92
C ASN A 37 -3.75 -8.70 12.75
N THR A 38 -4.20 -7.48 13.09
CA THR A 38 -3.35 -6.28 13.05
C THR A 38 -2.20 -6.35 14.05
N ALA A 39 -2.43 -6.84 15.27
CA ALA A 39 -1.37 -6.99 16.27
C ALA A 39 -0.29 -7.99 15.85
N ILE A 40 -0.69 -9.12 15.23
CA ILE A 40 0.26 -10.11 14.71
C ILE A 40 1.07 -9.53 13.55
N ILE A 41 0.43 -8.88 12.57
CA ILE A 41 1.12 -8.22 11.45
C ILE A 41 2.11 -7.16 11.95
N GLN A 42 1.73 -6.39 12.97
CA GLN A 42 2.60 -5.35 13.53
C GLN A 42 3.79 -5.93 14.30
N SER A 43 3.62 -7.05 15.00
CA SER A 43 4.72 -7.75 15.69
C SER A 43 5.71 -8.41 14.71
N GLN A 44 5.27 -8.75 13.50
CA GLN A 44 6.11 -9.37 12.46
C GLN A 44 6.87 -8.36 11.60
N LYS A 45 6.58 -7.06 11.72
CA LYS A 45 7.23 -5.99 10.95
C LYS A 45 8.75 -5.91 11.17
N ASP A 46 9.23 -6.29 12.35
CA ASP A 46 10.66 -6.27 12.70
C ASP A 46 11.40 -7.60 12.42
N GLN A 47 10.70 -8.65 11.97
CA GLN A 47 11.27 -9.98 11.71
C GLN A 47 11.15 -10.42 10.25
N VAL A 48 11.11 -9.45 9.34
CA VAL A 48 11.13 -9.77 7.91
C VAL A 48 12.56 -10.09 7.50
N VAL A 49 12.91 -11.38 7.49
CA VAL A 49 14.13 -11.87 6.85
C VAL A 49 14.00 -11.53 5.36
N ILE A 50 14.82 -10.58 4.89
CA ILE A 50 14.89 -10.22 3.47
C ILE A 50 15.75 -11.28 2.78
N ASP A 51 15.10 -12.40 2.46
CA ASP A 51 15.67 -13.45 1.62
C ASP A 51 15.41 -13.07 0.15
N ALA A 52 16.46 -13.02 -0.68
CA ALA A 52 16.31 -12.72 -2.10
C ALA A 52 15.58 -13.86 -2.84
N ASP A 53 15.69 -15.09 -2.33
CA ASP A 53 15.05 -16.28 -2.89
C ASP A 53 13.61 -16.45 -2.36
N ASN A 54 13.26 -15.78 -1.26
CA ASN A 54 11.90 -15.75 -0.71
C ASN A 54 11.54 -14.35 -0.19
N PRO A 55 11.36 -13.37 -1.10
CA PRO A 55 11.05 -12.02 -0.68
C PRO A 55 9.73 -12.01 0.08
N PRO A 56 9.62 -11.24 1.17
CA PRO A 56 8.35 -11.06 1.86
C PRO A 56 7.29 -10.67 0.85
N ALA A 57 6.15 -11.36 0.87
CA ALA A 57 5.03 -11.03 0.03
C ALA A 57 4.70 -9.54 0.26
N LYS A 58 4.95 -8.70 -0.74
CA LYS A 58 4.54 -7.31 -0.70
C LYS A 58 3.01 -7.31 -0.68
N MET A 59 2.43 -7.13 0.51
CA MET A 59 1.01 -6.89 0.63
C MET A 59 0.76 -5.46 0.18
N ASP A 60 0.03 -5.32 -0.92
CA ASP A 60 -0.46 -4.02 -1.36
C ASP A 60 -1.38 -3.48 -0.24
N PRO A 61 -1.10 -2.30 0.33
CA PRO A 61 -1.98 -1.69 1.32
C PRO A 61 -3.36 -1.35 0.75
N GLN A 62 -3.52 -1.30 -0.58
CA GLN A 62 -4.77 -1.00 -1.28
C GLN A 62 -5.05 -2.04 -2.37
N PRO A 63 -5.40 -3.28 -2.00
CA PRO A 63 -5.59 -4.38 -2.97
C PRO A 63 -6.80 -4.18 -3.89
N ASP A 64 -7.73 -3.31 -3.50
CA ASP A 64 -8.92 -2.92 -4.25
C ASP A 64 -8.71 -1.67 -5.12
N ALA A 65 -7.53 -1.04 -5.06
CA ALA A 65 -7.22 0.11 -5.90
C ALA A 65 -7.17 -0.31 -7.39
N PRO A 66 -7.61 0.57 -8.31
CA PRO A 66 -7.44 0.32 -9.73
C PRO A 66 -5.96 0.15 -10.11
N VAL A 67 -5.69 -0.76 -11.04
CA VAL A 67 -4.34 -0.91 -11.60
C VAL A 67 -3.89 0.39 -12.25
N VAL A 68 -2.74 0.91 -11.84
CA VAL A 68 -2.18 2.15 -12.37
C VAL A 68 -1.47 1.87 -13.70
N LYS A 69 -1.87 2.57 -14.75
CA LYS A 69 -1.23 2.57 -16.08
C LYS A 69 -0.71 3.97 -16.33
N GLY A 70 0.52 4.21 -15.88
CA GLY A 70 1.13 5.53 -15.89
C GLY A 70 2.15 5.74 -17.01
N ILE A 71 2.33 6.99 -17.43
CA ILE A 71 3.43 7.42 -18.29
C ILE A 71 4.35 8.40 -17.57
N TYR A 72 5.64 8.37 -17.88
CA TYR A 72 6.59 9.40 -17.44
C TYR A 72 6.53 10.60 -18.39
N VAL A 73 6.51 11.80 -17.81
CA VAL A 73 6.42 13.06 -18.55
C VAL A 73 7.38 14.06 -17.93
N THR A 74 8.23 14.69 -18.75
CA THR A 74 9.07 15.79 -18.27
C THR A 74 8.23 17.03 -17.96
N ALA A 75 8.62 17.82 -16.97
CA ALA A 75 7.90 19.02 -16.57
C ALA A 75 7.83 20.04 -17.69
N TYR A 76 8.83 20.10 -18.58
CA TYR A 76 8.79 20.92 -19.79
C TYR A 76 7.68 20.51 -20.76
N SER A 77 7.38 19.20 -20.85
CA SER A 77 6.26 18.70 -21.66
C SER A 77 4.92 18.95 -20.97
N ALA A 78 4.84 18.73 -19.66
CA ALA A 78 3.62 18.92 -18.87
C ALA A 78 3.26 20.40 -18.66
N GLY A 79 4.24 21.30 -18.56
CA GLY A 79 4.06 22.73 -18.42
C GLY A 79 4.03 23.50 -19.75
N GLY A 80 4.25 22.80 -20.87
CA GLY A 80 4.38 23.40 -22.20
C GLY A 80 3.20 23.15 -23.13
N ALA A 81 3.44 23.33 -24.43
CA ALA A 81 2.41 23.18 -25.47
C ALA A 81 1.84 21.75 -25.59
N ARG A 82 2.58 20.74 -25.11
CA ARG A 82 2.21 19.32 -25.23
C ARG A 82 1.23 18.84 -24.17
N MET A 83 0.93 19.63 -23.14
CA MET A 83 0.03 19.20 -22.07
C MET A 83 -1.34 18.77 -22.60
N LYS A 84 -1.87 19.48 -23.61
CA LYS A 84 -3.16 19.15 -24.22
C LYS A 84 -3.13 17.76 -24.88
N GLU A 85 -2.09 17.46 -25.64
CA GLU A 85 -1.93 16.16 -26.30
C GLU A 85 -1.78 15.03 -25.28
N LEU A 86 -1.10 15.28 -24.16
CA LEU A 86 -0.93 14.31 -23.07
C LEU A 86 -2.24 14.02 -22.34
N LEU A 87 -3.08 15.05 -22.14
CA LEU A 87 -4.44 14.85 -21.62
C LEU A 87 -5.29 14.06 -22.60
N GLU A 88 -5.30 14.43 -23.88
CA GLU A 88 -6.04 13.68 -24.91
C GLU A 88 -5.56 12.22 -25.01
N LEU A 89 -4.26 11.97 -24.86
CA LEU A 89 -3.72 10.61 -24.79
C LEU A 89 -4.25 9.84 -23.58
N THR A 90 -4.34 10.49 -22.42
CA THR A 90 -4.86 9.87 -21.19
C THR A 90 -6.37 9.59 -21.32
N ASP A 91 -7.13 10.55 -21.84
CA ASP A 91 -8.59 10.44 -22.00
C ASP A 91 -9.01 9.36 -23.02
N ASN A 92 -8.21 9.16 -24.07
CA ASN A 92 -8.55 8.26 -25.18
C ASN A 92 -7.89 6.88 -25.08
N THR A 93 -7.19 6.57 -23.98
CA THR A 93 -6.52 5.29 -23.77
C THR A 93 -6.86 4.71 -22.39
N GLU A 94 -6.22 3.60 -22.04
CA GLU A 94 -6.34 2.99 -20.70
C GLU A 94 -5.38 3.61 -19.67
N LEU A 95 -4.62 4.65 -20.04
CA LEU A 95 -3.73 5.35 -19.12
C LEU A 95 -4.54 6.13 -18.09
N ASN A 96 -4.06 6.17 -16.85
CA ASN A 96 -4.75 6.84 -15.73
C ASN A 96 -3.82 7.63 -14.82
N ALA A 97 -2.52 7.72 -15.13
CA ALA A 97 -1.56 8.45 -14.34
C ALA A 97 -0.43 9.06 -15.19
N MET A 98 0.15 10.15 -14.69
CA MET A 98 1.39 10.72 -15.20
C MET A 98 2.35 10.93 -14.04
N VAL A 99 3.62 10.60 -14.24
CA VAL A 99 4.71 10.91 -13.30
C VAL A 99 5.51 12.07 -13.88
N ILE A 100 5.47 13.21 -13.19
CA ILE A 100 6.15 14.45 -13.59
C ILE A 100 7.29 14.73 -12.64
N ASP A 101 8.46 15.05 -13.19
CA ASP A 101 9.65 15.43 -12.43
C ASP A 101 9.53 16.86 -11.85
N ILE A 102 9.63 16.96 -10.53
CA ILE A 102 9.69 18.26 -9.84
C ILE A 102 11.09 18.90 -9.94
N LYS A 103 12.11 18.06 -10.08
CA LYS A 103 13.48 18.47 -10.32
C LYS A 103 14.01 17.70 -11.51
N ASP A 104 14.54 18.40 -12.50
CA ASP A 104 15.06 17.75 -13.69
C ASP A 104 16.44 17.11 -13.44
N ASP A 105 16.90 16.40 -14.48
CA ASP A 105 18.19 15.73 -14.55
C ASP A 105 19.37 16.72 -14.53
N LEU A 106 19.16 17.95 -14.98
CA LEU A 106 20.17 19.02 -14.98
C LEU A 106 20.37 19.66 -13.62
N GLY A 107 19.40 19.58 -12.71
CA GLY A 107 19.55 20.24 -11.41
C GLY A 107 18.33 21.00 -10.93
N TYR A 108 17.47 21.46 -11.82
CA TYR A 108 16.60 22.60 -11.58
C TYR A 108 15.22 22.20 -11.08
N ILE A 109 14.66 23.00 -10.17
CA ILE A 109 13.25 22.90 -9.80
C ILE A 109 12.38 23.42 -10.95
N THR A 110 11.44 22.61 -11.42
CA THR A 110 10.71 22.82 -12.68
C THR A 110 9.39 23.57 -12.53
N TYR A 111 9.11 24.10 -11.33
CA TYR A 111 7.94 24.92 -11.04
C TYR A 111 8.32 26.13 -10.18
N HIS A 112 7.49 27.17 -10.21
CA HIS A 112 7.75 28.35 -9.40
C HIS A 112 7.48 28.09 -7.91
N THR A 113 8.49 28.30 -7.07
CA THR A 113 8.39 28.09 -5.62
C THR A 113 9.00 29.25 -4.83
N GLU A 114 8.34 29.67 -3.76
CA GLU A 114 8.84 30.65 -2.79
C GLU A 114 9.60 29.98 -1.62
N ASN A 115 9.67 28.64 -1.61
CA ASN A 115 10.33 27.90 -0.55
C ASN A 115 11.85 28.03 -0.67
N LYS A 116 12.45 28.75 0.29
CA LYS A 116 13.90 28.98 0.35
C LYS A 116 14.74 27.70 0.42
N ALA A 117 14.21 26.60 0.95
CA ALA A 117 14.92 25.33 0.97
C ALA A 117 14.97 24.70 -0.42
N LEU A 118 13.86 24.74 -1.16
CA LEU A 118 13.78 24.19 -2.52
C LEU A 118 14.61 25.00 -3.51
N GLN A 119 14.60 26.34 -3.42
CA GLN A 119 15.44 27.22 -4.25
C GLN A 119 16.95 26.98 -4.07
N LYS A 120 17.38 26.39 -2.95
CA LYS A 120 18.79 26.02 -2.72
C LYS A 120 19.14 24.64 -3.29
N MET A 121 18.14 23.82 -3.55
CA MET A 121 18.30 22.44 -4.04
C MET A 121 18.29 22.35 -5.57
N GLY A 122 17.90 23.43 -6.26
CA GLY A 122 17.86 23.53 -7.71
C GLY A 122 17.33 24.88 -8.17
#